data_AF-R8AR04-F1
#
_entry.id   AF-R8AR04-F1
#
_cell.length_a   1.000
_cell.length_b   1.000
_cell.length_c   1.000
_cell.angle_alpha   90.00
_cell.angle_beta   90.00
_cell.angle_gamma   90.00
#
_symmetry.space_group_name_H-M   'P 1'
#
loop_
_entity.id
_entity.type
_entity.pdbx_description
1 polymer ?
#
loop_
_entity_poly.entity_id
_entity_poly.type
_entity_poly.pdbx_seq_one_letter_code
_entity_poly.pdbx_strand_id
1 'polypeptide(L)' 'LDVNLIPETIKYIGTFEAQADGKSEGVTVKLTCYLSDYSGHLHPESEIEELKFIGADNKSICSLATLVTLEWLEKNSMIS' A
#
# COMPACT_ATOMS: atom_id res chain seq x y z
N LEU A 1 -4.28 16.72 -7.83
CA LEU A 1 -4.42 15.83 -6.66
C LEU A 1 -5.62 16.34 -5.88
N ASP A 2 -6.79 15.71 -6.00
CA ASP A 2 -8.02 16.15 -5.32
C ASP A 2 -8.18 15.63 -3.88
N VAL A 3 -7.08 15.15 -3.29
CA VAL A 3 -7.02 14.79 -1.87
C VAL A 3 -5.90 15.52 -1.15
N ASN A 4 -6.18 15.92 0.08
CA ASN A 4 -5.21 16.46 1.01
C ASN A 4 -5.11 15.54 2.23
N LEU A 5 -3.90 15.06 2.54
CA LEU A 5 -3.63 14.34 3.77
C LEU A 5 -3.73 15.29 4.96
N ILE A 6 -4.25 14.81 6.08
CA ILE A 6 -4.31 15.58 7.33
C ILE A 6 -3.01 15.30 8.10
N PRO A 7 -2.04 16.24 8.15
CA PRO A 7 -0.68 15.95 8.60
C PRO A 7 -0.60 15.39 10.03
N GLU A 8 -1.49 15.82 10.91
CA GLU A 8 -1.54 15.41 12.32
C GLU A 8 -1.98 13.95 12.49
N THR A 9 -2.57 13.35 11.47
CA THR A 9 -3.06 11.96 11.47
C THR A 9 -2.08 10.98 10.85
N ILE A 10 -1.01 11.47 10.22
CA ILE A 10 0.02 10.64 9.59
C ILE A 10 0.74 9.83 10.66
N LYS A 11 0.67 8.51 10.54
CA LYS A 11 1.32 7.55 11.43
C LYS A 11 2.12 6.57 10.60
N TYR A 12 3.41 6.43 10.92
CA TYR A 12 4.22 5.35 10.39
C TYR A 12 3.71 4.01 10.95
N ILE A 13 3.51 3.03 10.07
CA ILE A 13 3.00 1.70 10.46
C ILE A 13 4.00 0.58 10.23
N GLY A 14 4.99 0.78 9.36
CA GLY A 14 5.99 -0.24 9.10
C GLY A 14 6.75 -0.07 7.80
N THR A 15 7.80 -0.86 7.68
CA THR A 15 8.58 -1.03 6.46
C THR A 15 8.55 -2.50 6.11
N PHE A 16 8.10 -2.82 4.90
CA PHE A 16 7.97 -4.18 4.41
C PHE A 16 8.88 -4.37 3.20
N GLU A 17 9.59 -5.49 3.18
CA GLU A 17 10.57 -5.78 2.14
C GLU A 17 10.33 -7.18 1.57
N ALA A 18 10.45 -7.30 0.26
CA ALA A 18 10.36 -8.57 -0.45
C ALA A 18 11.13 -8.52 -1.77
N GLN A 19 11.33 -9.67 -2.41
CA GLN A 19 11.92 -9.76 -3.75
C GLN A 19 11.11 -8.94 -4.77
N ALA A 20 11.80 -8.22 -5.64
CA ALA A 20 11.19 -7.43 -6.70
C ALA A 20 10.72 -8.30 -7.86
N ASP A 21 9.48 -8.08 -8.32
CA ASP A 21 8.89 -8.83 -9.43
C ASP A 21 9.66 -8.59 -10.74
N GLY A 22 9.96 -9.68 -11.45
CA GLY A 22 10.68 -9.64 -12.73
C GLY A 22 12.12 -9.12 -12.64
N LYS A 23 12.71 -9.03 -11.45
CA LYS A 23 14.11 -8.66 -11.23
C LYS A 23 14.95 -9.86 -10.81
N SER A 24 16.26 -9.73 -10.96
CA SER A 24 17.23 -10.72 -10.49
C SER A 24 17.06 -11.00 -9.01
N GLU A 25 17.36 -12.23 -8.61
CA GLU A 25 17.38 -12.64 -7.21
C GLU A 25 18.27 -11.71 -6.36
N GLY A 26 17.79 -11.33 -5.17
CA GLY A 26 18.47 -10.42 -4.26
C GLY A 26 18.14 -8.94 -4.49
N VAL A 27 17.46 -8.58 -5.58
CA VAL A 27 16.90 -7.24 -5.75
C VAL A 27 15.58 -7.15 -4.99
N THR A 28 15.51 -6.30 -3.97
CA THR A 28 14.33 -6.15 -3.12
C THR A 28 13.58 -4.85 -3.40
N VAL A 29 12.26 -4.90 -3.21
CA VAL A 29 11.41 -3.72 -3.05
C VAL A 29 11.23 -3.46 -1.56
N LYS A 30 11.25 -2.18 -1.19
CA LYS A 30 10.97 -1.70 0.15
C LYS A 30 9.77 -0.77 0.12
N LEU A 31 8.69 -1.16 0.80
CA LEU A 31 7.51 -0.34 1.03
C LEU A 31 7.61 0.30 2.41
N THR A 32 7.65 1.64 2.47
CA THR A 32 7.58 2.39 3.74
C THR A 32 6.16 2.92 3.85
N CYS A 33 5.39 2.38 4.80
CA CYS A 33 3.95 2.56 4.85
C CYS A 33 3.53 3.51 5.97
N TYR A 34 2.54 4.34 5.66
CA TYR A 34 1.92 5.29 6.58
C TYR A 34 0.39 5.16 6.51
N LEU A 35 -0.27 5.38 7.64
CA LEU A 35 -1.71 5.58 7.75
C LEU A 35 -1.99 7.07 7.94
N SER A 36 -3.02 7.60 7.31
CA SER A 36 -3.46 8.99 7.47
C SER A 36 -4.93 9.12 7.11
N ASP A 37 -5.62 10.03 7.79
CA ASP A 37 -6.88 10.54 7.30
C ASP A 37 -6.63 11.52 6.14
N TYR A 38 -7.65 11.71 5.31
CA TYR A 38 -7.60 12.62 4.17
C TYR A 38 -8.93 13.37 4.01
N SER A 39 -8.87 14.47 3.26
CA SER A 39 -10.04 15.24 2.80
C SER A 39 -10.06 15.30 1.28
N GLY A 40 -11.23 15.50 0.68
CA GLY A 40 -11.42 15.52 -0.78
C GLY A 40 -11.96 14.21 -1.36
N HIS A 41 -11.76 14.00 -2.66
CA HIS A 41 -12.34 12.87 -3.39
C HIS A 41 -11.27 11.98 -4.01
N LEU A 42 -11.29 10.69 -3.65
CA LEU A 42 -10.41 9.69 -4.27
C LEU A 42 -10.88 9.42 -5.70
N HIS A 43 -10.00 9.74 -6.66
CA HIS A 43 -10.15 9.33 -8.05
C HIS A 43 -8.76 9.18 -8.70
N PRO A 44 -8.62 8.37 -9.77
CA PRO A 44 -7.35 8.27 -10.50
C PRO A 44 -6.97 9.63 -11.10
N GLU A 45 -5.71 10.05 -10.91
CA GLU A 45 -5.23 11.34 -11.41
C GLU A 45 -3.74 11.26 -11.80
N SER A 46 -3.32 12.10 -12.74
CA SER A 46 -1.94 12.14 -13.28
C SER A 46 -1.53 10.81 -13.93
N GLU A 47 -0.48 10.14 -13.44
CA GLU A 47 0.06 8.90 -14.01
C GLU A 47 -0.69 7.63 -13.54
N ILE A 48 -1.71 7.77 -12.68
CA ILE A 48 -2.46 6.64 -12.12
C ILE A 48 -3.63 6.26 -13.04
N GLU A 49 -3.56 5.07 -13.62
CA GLU A 49 -4.59 4.52 -14.51
C GLU A 49 -5.84 4.03 -13.75
N GLU A 50 -5.66 3.36 -12.61
CA GLU A 50 -6.74 2.77 -11.82
C GLU A 50 -6.53 3.02 -10.32
N LEU A 51 -7.63 3.28 -9.60
CA LEU A 51 -7.67 3.32 -8.14
C LEU A 51 -8.69 2.27 -7.65
N LYS A 52 -8.21 1.36 -6.81
CA LYS A 52 -9.01 0.24 -6.30
C LYS A 52 -8.65 -0.09 -4.86
N PHE A 53 -9.67 -0.33 -4.03
CA PHE A 53 -9.48 -0.93 -2.72
C PHE A 53 -9.22 -2.43 -2.88
N ILE A 54 -8.15 -2.91 -2.24
CA ILE A 54 -7.72 -4.30 -2.30
C ILE A 54 -7.72 -4.91 -0.90
N GLY A 55 -7.98 -6.22 -0.84
CA GLY A 55 -7.90 -7.04 0.37
C GLY A 55 -7.34 -8.43 0.08
N ALA A 56 -7.62 -9.38 0.97
CA ALA A 56 -7.12 -10.76 0.91
C ALA A 56 -7.44 -11.49 -0.42
N ASP A 57 -8.50 -11.10 -1.12
CA ASP A 57 -8.94 -11.73 -2.36
C ASP A 57 -8.20 -11.21 -3.61
N ASN A 58 -7.40 -10.16 -3.47
CA ASN A 58 -6.72 -9.51 -4.60
C ASN A 58 -5.24 -9.88 -4.72
N LYS A 59 -4.85 -11.03 -4.15
CA LYS A 59 -3.45 -11.48 -4.14
C LYS A 59 -2.83 -11.60 -5.53
N SER A 60 -3.62 -11.97 -6.54
CA SER A 60 -3.15 -12.19 -7.91
C SER A 60 -2.65 -10.92 -8.61
N ILE A 61 -3.04 -9.73 -8.14
CA ILE A 61 -2.64 -8.44 -8.71
C ILE A 61 -1.64 -7.69 -7.82
N CYS A 62 -1.17 -8.33 -6.72
CA CYS A 62 -0.28 -7.73 -5.75
C CYS A 62 1.16 -8.18 -5.96
N SER A 63 2.11 -7.25 -5.78
CA SER A 63 3.53 -7.61 -5.66
C SER A 63 3.79 -8.39 -4.38
N LEU A 64 4.92 -9.10 -4.30
CA LEU A 64 5.32 -9.81 -3.08
C LEU A 64 5.40 -8.88 -1.86
N ALA A 65 5.91 -7.66 -2.01
CA ALA A 65 6.00 -6.69 -0.91
C ALA A 65 4.61 -6.23 -0.46
N THR A 66 3.67 -6.06 -1.40
CA THR A 66 2.27 -5.75 -1.10
C THR A 66 1.61 -6.89 -0.31
N LEU A 67 1.86 -8.15 -0.69
CA LEU A 67 1.33 -9.31 0.03
C LEU A 67 1.81 -9.37 1.49
N VAL A 68 3.12 -9.17 1.71
CA VAL A 68 3.69 -9.09 3.07
C VAL A 68 3.04 -7.97 3.89
N THR A 69 2.76 -6.83 3.25
CA THR A 69 2.09 -5.69 3.89
C THR A 69 0.65 -6.03 4.26
N LEU A 70 -0.13 -6.62 3.35
CA LEU A 70 -1.52 -7.02 3.59
C LEU A 70 -1.64 -8.05 4.72
N GLU A 71 -0.79 -9.08 4.73
CA GLU A 71 -0.77 -10.07 5.80
C GLU A 71 -0.47 -9.46 7.17
N TRP A 72 0.42 -8.46 7.22
CA TRP A 72 0.70 -7.74 8.46
C TRP A 72 -0.51 -6.91 8.90
N LEU A 73 -1.17 -6.20 7.97
CA LEU A 73 -2.36 -5.41 8.28
C LEU A 73 -3.52 -6.28 8.81
N GLU A 74 -3.77 -7.45 8.20
CA GLU A 74 -4.77 -8.42 8.65
C GLU A 74 -4.46 -8.92 10.07
N LYS A 75 -3.21 -9.32 10.33
CA LYS A 75 -2.76 -9.78 11.66
C LYS A 75 -2.93 -8.72 12.75
N ASN A 76 -2.85 -7.44 12.38
CA ASN A 76 -3.05 -6.31 13.29
C ASN A 76 -4.50 -5.78 13.29
N SER A 77 -5.43 -6.48 12.62
CA SER A 77 -6.85 -6.09 12.54
C SER A 77 -7.08 -4.68 11.98
N MET A 78 -6.17 -4.22 11.11
CA MET A 78 -6.25 -2.91 10.47
C MET A 78 -7.08 -2.94 9.18
N ILE A 79 -7.21 -4.12 8.58
CA ILE A 79 -8.07 -4.42 7.43
C ILE A 79 -8.75 -5.76 7.68
N SER A 80 -9.87 -5.99 6.99
CA SER A 80 -10.70 -7.21 7.06
C SER A 80 -10.68 -7.99 5.76
#